data_AF-A0A7W7RJ02-F1
#
_entry.id   AF-A0A7W7RJ02-F1
#
_cell.length_a   1.000
_cell.length_b   1.000
_cell.length_c   1.000
_cell.angle_alpha   90.00
_cell.angle_beta   90.00
_cell.angle_gamma   90.00
#
_symmetry.space_group_name_H-M   'P 1'
#
loop_
_entity.id
_entity.type
_entity.pdbx_description
1 polymer ?
#
loop_
_entity_poly.entity_id
_entity_poly.type
_entity_poly.pdbx_seq_one_letter_code
_entity_poly.pdbx_strand_id
1 'polypeptide(L)'
;MAIRFKIESYRPTPDDPIGRTGVGYFPRMTEAEAWEAGSGTWKVDRAKADREQFALVVGADRVLAITRLSATYATGDARIAFEGELLTAGHPLYERYIGQPDPLANGSRNPIAYGQIDGEEEFLDRGCACGCGTETASVFAPGHDHRAVMQRVRDHFDGSILSFIRWVDAELERDSGPR
;
A
#
# COMPACT_ATOMS: atom_id res chain seq x y z
N MET A 1 3.24 -1.74 -11.79
CA MET A 1 2.06 -0.89 -11.84
C MET A 1 1.96 -0.12 -10.55
N ALA A 2 1.54 1.14 -10.69
CA ALA A 2 1.43 2.06 -9.58
C ALA A 2 0.05 2.73 -9.50
N ILE A 3 -0.35 3.02 -8.27
CA ILE A 3 -1.48 3.87 -7.93
C ILE A 3 -0.98 5.25 -7.47
N ARG A 4 -1.67 6.32 -7.87
CA ARG A 4 -1.38 7.68 -7.43
C ARG A 4 -2.52 8.24 -6.60
N PHE A 5 -2.19 8.70 -5.39
CA PHE A 5 -3.05 9.45 -4.49
C PHE A 5 -2.74 10.94 -4.60
N LYS A 6 -3.66 11.72 -5.16
CA LYS A 6 -3.57 13.18 -5.15
C LYS A 6 -4.17 13.70 -3.86
N ILE A 7 -3.37 14.41 -3.08
CA ILE A 7 -3.79 15.12 -1.88
C ILE A 7 -3.95 16.62 -2.19
N GLU A 8 -5.06 17.17 -1.72
CA GLU A 8 -5.35 18.61 -1.80
C GLU A 8 -4.64 19.37 -0.68
N SER A 9 -4.75 20.69 -0.67
CA SER A 9 -4.25 21.52 0.43
C SER A 9 -4.76 21.05 1.79
N TYR A 10 -3.88 21.16 2.79
CA TYR A 10 -4.15 20.73 4.17
C TYR A 10 -5.46 21.30 4.70
N ARG A 11 -6.23 20.44 5.37
CA ARG A 11 -7.43 20.81 6.11
C ARG A 11 -7.54 19.99 7.41
N PRO A 12 -7.98 20.61 8.53
CA PRO A 12 -8.34 19.87 9.74
C PRO A 12 -9.48 18.88 9.46
N THR A 13 -9.41 17.68 10.03
CA THR A 13 -10.45 16.66 9.86
C THR A 13 -10.72 15.97 11.20
N PRO A 14 -11.51 16.58 12.11
CA PRO A 14 -11.72 16.06 13.46
C PRO A 14 -12.45 14.71 13.52
N ASP A 15 -13.14 14.30 12.45
CA ASP A 15 -13.92 13.05 12.36
C ASP A 15 -13.30 12.04 11.37
N ASP A 16 -11.97 11.98 11.26
CA ASP A 16 -11.30 11.08 10.31
C ASP A 16 -11.48 9.59 10.71
N PRO A 17 -11.91 8.69 9.80
CA PRO A 17 -12.18 7.29 10.12
C PRO A 17 -11.00 6.48 10.66
N ILE A 18 -9.77 6.98 10.48
CA ILE A 18 -8.54 6.38 10.98
C ILE A 18 -7.84 7.25 12.04
N GLY A 19 -8.56 8.22 12.63
CA GLY A 19 -8.13 8.96 13.82
C GLY A 19 -7.16 10.12 13.56
N ARG A 20 -6.99 10.57 12.33
CA ARG A 20 -6.07 11.68 11.99
C ARG A 20 -6.65 13.04 12.40
N THR A 21 -5.77 13.98 12.75
CA THR A 21 -6.16 15.36 13.15
C THR A 21 -6.30 16.31 11.96
N GLY A 22 -5.71 15.97 10.81
CA GLY A 22 -5.78 16.71 9.56
C GLY A 22 -5.37 15.86 8.37
N VAL A 23 -5.73 16.30 7.17
CA VAL A 23 -5.38 15.62 5.91
C VAL A 23 -4.96 16.65 4.87
N GLY A 24 -4.09 16.25 3.94
CA GLY A 24 -3.70 17.09 2.81
C GLY A 24 -2.28 17.64 2.90
N TYR A 25 -1.89 18.31 1.83
CA TYR A 25 -0.57 18.85 1.59
C TYR A 25 -0.30 20.15 2.36
N PHE A 26 0.88 20.25 2.96
CA PHE A 26 1.44 21.50 3.46
C PHE A 26 2.90 21.64 3.03
N PRO A 27 3.42 22.88 2.92
CA PRO A 27 4.81 23.09 2.52
C PRO A 27 5.79 22.41 3.47
N ARG A 28 6.80 21.75 2.91
CA ARG A 28 7.88 21.06 3.64
C ARG A 28 7.45 19.85 4.46
N MET A 29 6.31 19.24 4.13
CA MET A 29 5.98 17.93 4.67
C MET A 29 7.07 16.92 4.25
N THR A 30 7.43 16.05 5.19
CA THR A 30 8.30 14.90 4.97
C THR A 30 7.59 13.84 4.13
N GLU A 31 8.35 12.91 3.56
CA GLU A 31 7.78 11.78 2.81
C GLU A 31 6.89 10.90 3.70
N ALA A 32 7.23 10.78 4.99
CA ALA A 32 6.43 10.07 5.98
C ALA A 32 5.08 10.74 6.22
N GLU A 33 5.07 12.06 6.43
CA GLU A 33 3.83 12.84 6.58
C GLU A 33 3.00 12.81 5.28
N ALA A 34 3.66 12.81 4.10
CA ALA A 34 2.98 12.71 2.82
C ALA A 34 2.32 11.34 2.67
N TRP A 35 3.03 10.27 3.02
CA TRP A 35 2.46 8.94 3.05
C TRP A 35 1.28 8.85 4.01
N GLU A 36 1.40 9.30 5.25
CA GLU A 36 0.30 9.31 6.23
C GLU A 36 -0.94 10.09 5.73
N ALA A 37 -0.70 11.23 5.08
CA ALA A 37 -1.78 12.02 4.48
C ALA A 37 -2.46 11.28 3.31
N GLY A 38 -1.67 10.58 2.48
CA GLY A 38 -2.12 9.93 1.25
C GLY A 38 -2.60 8.48 1.39
N SER A 39 -2.12 7.72 2.38
CA SER A 39 -2.34 6.27 2.54
C SER A 39 -3.66 5.90 3.24
N GLY A 40 -4.50 6.90 3.53
CA GLY A 40 -5.79 6.70 4.19
C GLY A 40 -6.78 5.82 3.39
N THR A 41 -8.07 5.93 3.69
CA THR A 41 -9.06 5.01 3.12
C THR A 41 -9.65 5.50 1.79
N TRP A 42 -9.47 4.71 0.74
CA TRP A 42 -9.90 5.05 -0.62
C TRP A 42 -11.04 4.17 -1.11
N LYS A 43 -11.97 4.78 -1.85
CA LYS A 43 -12.98 4.03 -2.62
C LYS A 43 -12.36 3.61 -3.95
N VAL A 44 -11.85 2.39 -3.98
CA VAL A 44 -11.18 1.80 -5.15
C VAL A 44 -11.74 0.42 -5.45
N ASP A 45 -11.53 -0.04 -6.68
CA ASP A 45 -11.76 -1.44 -7.02
C ASP A 45 -10.68 -2.31 -6.36
N ARG A 46 -11.12 -3.32 -5.59
CA ARG A 46 -10.22 -4.22 -4.86
C ARG A 46 -9.28 -4.98 -5.78
N ALA A 47 -9.80 -5.53 -6.88
CA ALA A 47 -9.02 -6.34 -7.80
C ALA A 47 -7.95 -5.52 -8.54
N LYS A 48 -8.17 -4.22 -8.74
CA LYS A 48 -7.14 -3.30 -9.23
C LYS A 48 -6.12 -2.99 -8.13
N ALA A 49 -6.58 -2.59 -6.94
CA ALA A 49 -5.70 -2.23 -5.84
C ALA A 49 -4.71 -3.35 -5.48
N ASP A 50 -5.14 -4.61 -5.49
CA ASP A 50 -4.30 -5.77 -5.17
C ASP A 50 -3.20 -6.07 -6.23
N ARG A 51 -3.24 -5.41 -7.39
CA ARG A 51 -2.22 -5.56 -8.45
C ARG A 51 -1.14 -4.48 -8.38
N GLU A 52 -1.40 -3.41 -7.63
CA GLU A 52 -0.51 -2.27 -7.52
C GLU A 52 0.64 -2.61 -6.59
N GLN A 53 1.87 -2.36 -7.05
CA GLN A 53 3.08 -2.65 -6.28
C GLN A 53 3.74 -1.38 -5.75
N PHE A 54 3.40 -0.24 -6.34
CA PHE A 54 3.90 1.06 -5.92
C PHE A 54 2.73 2.03 -5.71
N ALA A 55 2.89 2.92 -4.74
CA ALA A 55 2.02 4.06 -4.55
C ALA A 55 2.81 5.36 -4.64
N LEU A 56 2.24 6.37 -5.30
CA LEU A 56 2.75 7.74 -5.30
C LEU A 56 1.77 8.64 -4.55
N VAL A 57 2.28 9.45 -3.64
CA VAL A 57 1.51 10.58 -3.09
C VAL A 57 1.92 11.83 -3.84
N VAL A 58 0.94 12.55 -4.37
CA VAL A 58 1.13 13.78 -5.13
C VAL A 58 0.39 14.92 -4.46
N GLY A 59 1.08 16.03 -4.22
CA GLY A 59 0.49 17.28 -3.74
C GLY A 59 1.21 18.47 -4.36
N ALA A 60 0.48 19.56 -4.59
CA ALA A 60 0.98 20.71 -5.36
C ALA A 60 1.64 20.30 -6.70
N ASP A 61 1.02 19.34 -7.38
CA ASP A 61 1.43 18.77 -8.68
C ASP A 61 2.83 18.15 -8.72
N ARG A 62 3.37 17.77 -7.55
CA ARG A 62 4.65 17.07 -7.42
C ARG A 62 4.50 15.80 -6.62
N VAL A 63 5.35 14.82 -6.90
CA VAL A 63 5.47 13.60 -6.09
C VAL A 63 6.14 13.94 -4.76
N LEU A 64 5.49 13.59 -3.66
CA LEU A 64 5.92 13.87 -2.29
C LEU A 64 6.39 12.62 -1.56
N ALA A 65 5.87 11.45 -1.97
CA ALA A 65 6.29 10.16 -1.45
C ALA A 65 6.11 9.09 -2.52
N ILE A 66 6.96 8.07 -2.47
CA ILE A 66 6.80 6.84 -3.22
C ILE A 66 6.98 5.66 -2.27
N THR A 67 6.07 4.70 -2.35
CA THR A 67 5.96 3.58 -1.41
C THR A 67 5.88 2.28 -2.18
N ARG A 68 6.63 1.25 -1.76
CA ARG A 68 6.38 -0.13 -2.19
C ARG A 68 5.22 -0.70 -1.37
N LEU A 69 4.15 -1.09 -2.04
CA LEU A 69 2.97 -1.65 -1.40
C LEU A 69 3.24 -3.09 -0.97
N SER A 70 2.86 -3.42 0.26
CA SER A 70 2.97 -4.76 0.84
C SER A 70 1.61 -5.43 1.01
N ALA A 71 0.57 -4.65 1.32
CA ALA A 71 -0.77 -5.17 1.55
C ALA A 71 -1.86 -4.13 1.28
N THR A 72 -3.07 -4.63 1.06
CA THR A 72 -4.30 -3.83 1.10
C THR A 72 -5.30 -4.51 2.03
N TYR A 73 -6.03 -3.70 2.79
CA TYR A 73 -7.06 -4.21 3.70
C TYR A 73 -8.34 -3.40 3.59
N ALA A 74 -9.46 -4.10 3.72
CA ALA A 74 -10.77 -3.47 3.70
C ALA A 74 -11.06 -2.83 5.06
N THR A 75 -11.57 -1.61 5.05
CA THR A 75 -12.07 -0.93 6.25
C THR A 75 -13.59 -1.12 6.37
N GLY A 76 -14.15 -0.88 7.56
CA GLY A 76 -15.56 -1.14 7.87
C GLY A 76 -16.58 -0.43 6.99
N ASP A 77 -16.16 0.53 6.17
CA ASP A 77 -16.98 1.33 5.24
C ASP A 77 -16.76 0.97 3.75
N ALA A 78 -16.28 -0.25 3.47
CA ALA A 78 -15.97 -0.74 2.12
C ALA A 78 -14.92 0.07 1.35
N ARG A 79 -14.09 0.81 2.07
CA ARG A 79 -12.89 1.46 1.53
C ARG A 79 -11.69 0.55 1.73
N ILE A 80 -10.62 0.89 1.04
CA ILE A 80 -9.36 0.16 1.09
C ILE A 80 -8.29 1.08 1.63
N ALA A 81 -7.58 0.59 2.64
CA ALA A 81 -6.34 1.16 3.12
C ALA A 81 -5.15 0.39 2.55
N PHE A 82 -4.02 1.08 2.45
CA PHE A 82 -2.81 0.57 1.83
C PHE A 82 -1.68 0.54 2.85
N GLU A 83 -0.97 -0.59 2.91
CA GLU A 83 0.27 -0.70 3.66
C GLU A 83 1.45 -0.79 2.70
N GLY A 84 2.58 -0.28 3.15
CA GLY A 84 3.79 -0.34 2.37
C GLY A 84 4.97 0.31 3.08
N GLU A 85 6.13 0.15 2.45
CA GLU A 85 7.39 0.71 2.90
C GLU A 85 7.78 1.89 2.00
N LEU A 86 8.09 3.03 2.61
CA LEU A 86 8.59 4.19 1.89
C LEU A 86 9.92 3.87 1.22
N LEU A 87 10.03 4.19 -0.07
CA LEU A 87 11.35 4.19 -0.70
C LEU A 87 12.11 5.43 -0.21
N THR A 88 13.42 5.26 -0.03
CA THR A 88 14.30 6.29 0.52
C THR A 88 15.45 6.61 -0.43
N ALA A 89 16.22 7.65 -0.10
CA ALA A 89 17.40 8.07 -0.86
C ALA A 89 18.33 6.89 -1.19
N GLY A 90 18.79 6.85 -2.44
CA GLY A 90 19.55 5.73 -3.00
C GLY A 90 18.71 4.70 -3.76
N HIS A 91 17.38 4.68 -3.62
CA HIS A 91 16.52 3.85 -4.47
C HIS A 91 16.29 4.51 -5.83
N PRO A 92 16.46 3.84 -6.99
CA PRO A 92 16.34 4.48 -8.30
C PRO A 92 14.99 5.16 -8.58
N LEU A 93 13.89 4.55 -8.14
CA LEU A 93 12.56 5.17 -8.22
C LEU A 93 12.40 6.39 -7.30
N TYR A 94 13.04 6.41 -6.12
CA TYR A 94 13.03 7.57 -5.24
C TYR A 94 13.71 8.76 -5.93
N GLU A 95 14.95 8.56 -6.39
CA GLU A 95 15.75 9.59 -7.07
C GLU A 95 15.08 10.11 -8.34
N ARG A 96 14.34 9.24 -9.04
CA ARG A 96 13.61 9.61 -10.25
C ARG A 96 12.38 10.46 -9.98
N TYR A 97 11.61 10.14 -8.94
CA TYR A 97 10.26 10.68 -8.81
C TYR A 97 10.10 11.75 -7.74
N ILE A 98 10.82 11.68 -6.61
CA ILE A 98 10.60 12.64 -5.53
C ILE A 98 10.85 14.08 -6.00
N GLY A 99 9.88 14.96 -5.73
CA GLY A 99 9.89 16.36 -6.11
C GLY A 99 9.61 16.65 -7.59
N GLN A 100 9.48 15.62 -8.44
CA GLN A 100 9.16 15.75 -9.86
C GLN A 100 7.65 15.89 -10.09
N PRO A 101 7.23 16.35 -11.29
CA PRO A 101 5.82 16.39 -11.67
C PRO A 101 5.12 15.02 -11.57
N ASP A 102 3.80 15.03 -11.33
CA ASP A 102 2.96 13.81 -11.32
C ASP A 102 3.09 13.02 -12.64
N PRO A 103 3.71 11.83 -12.64
CA PRO A 103 3.91 11.05 -13.86
C PRO A 103 2.60 10.43 -14.38
N LEU A 104 1.55 10.37 -13.54
CA LEU A 104 0.24 9.85 -13.88
C LEU A 104 -0.79 10.97 -14.06
N ALA A 105 -0.33 12.22 -14.23
CA ALA A 105 -1.17 13.37 -14.48
C ALA A 105 -2.08 13.11 -15.69
N ASN A 106 -3.38 13.31 -15.49
CA ASN A 106 -4.39 13.17 -16.52
C ASN A 106 -5.53 14.17 -16.26
N GLY A 107 -6.42 14.34 -17.24
CA GLY A 107 -7.54 15.30 -17.15
C GLY A 107 -8.64 14.93 -16.15
N SER A 108 -8.54 13.80 -15.45
CA SER A 108 -9.54 13.38 -14.47
C SER A 108 -9.45 14.22 -13.19
N ARG A 109 -10.62 14.55 -12.64
CA ARG A 109 -10.72 15.13 -11.29
C ARG A 109 -10.64 14.08 -10.17
N ASN A 110 -10.53 12.80 -10.52
CA ASN A 110 -10.40 11.75 -9.51
C ASN A 110 -9.03 11.88 -8.83
N PRO A 111 -8.97 11.96 -7.48
CA PRO A 111 -7.71 11.95 -6.75
C PRO A 111 -6.95 10.63 -6.89
N ILE A 112 -7.55 9.60 -7.49
CA ILE A 112 -6.92 8.31 -7.77
C ILE A 112 -6.65 8.16 -9.27
N ALA A 113 -5.41 7.78 -9.60
CA ALA A 113 -5.01 7.38 -10.95
C ALA A 113 -4.20 6.08 -10.87
N TYR A 114 -4.19 5.32 -11.97
CA TYR A 114 -3.46 4.06 -12.11
C TYR A 114 -2.61 4.14 -13.38
N GLY A 115 -1.42 3.56 -13.35
CA GLY A 115 -0.58 3.51 -14.53
C GLY A 115 0.75 2.83 -14.28
N GLN A 116 1.56 2.79 -15.34
CA GLN A 116 2.95 2.37 -15.24
C GLN A 116 3.82 3.59 -14.99
N ILE A 117 4.87 3.42 -14.20
CA ILE A 117 5.91 4.44 -14.00
C ILE A 117 7.25 3.91 -14.53
N ASP A 118 7.98 4.75 -15.25
CA ASP A 118 9.27 4.40 -15.83
C ASP A 118 10.28 3.83 -14.82
N GLY A 119 10.77 2.64 -15.14
CA GLY A 119 11.75 1.90 -14.34
C GLY A 119 11.14 1.03 -13.24
N GLU A 120 9.81 1.00 -13.07
CA GLU A 120 9.19 0.08 -12.10
C GLU A 120 9.47 -1.39 -12.43
N GLU A 121 9.64 -1.71 -13.72
CA GLU A 121 9.82 -3.08 -14.25
C GLU A 121 11.02 -3.83 -13.68
N GLU A 122 12.04 -3.10 -13.22
CA GLU A 122 13.23 -3.63 -12.54
C GLU A 122 12.90 -4.08 -11.10
N PHE A 123 11.88 -3.48 -10.49
CA PHE A 123 11.52 -3.66 -9.09
C PHE A 123 10.18 -4.35 -8.90
N LEU A 124 9.44 -4.64 -9.98
CA LEU A 124 8.26 -5.47 -9.90
C LEU A 124 8.66 -6.81 -9.30
N ASP A 125 7.91 -7.27 -8.31
CA ASP A 125 8.15 -8.56 -7.71
C ASP A 125 8.04 -9.64 -8.78
N ARG A 126 9.21 -10.14 -9.21
CA ARG A 126 9.34 -11.32 -10.07
C ARG A 126 9.47 -12.56 -9.20
N GLY A 127 9.07 -12.51 -7.94
CA GLY A 127 9.14 -13.65 -7.03
C GLY A 127 7.78 -13.90 -6.40
N CYS A 128 7.27 -15.12 -6.54
CA CYS A 128 6.05 -15.52 -5.85
C CYS A 128 6.27 -15.44 -4.33
N ALA A 129 5.46 -14.66 -3.62
CA ALA A 129 5.53 -14.44 -2.18
C ALA A 129 5.34 -15.72 -1.34
N CYS A 130 4.94 -16.84 -1.95
CA CYS A 130 5.00 -18.15 -1.29
C CYS A 130 6.45 -18.63 -1.04
N GLY A 131 7.47 -17.97 -1.58
CA GLY A 131 8.88 -18.31 -1.42
C GLY A 131 9.40 -19.37 -2.39
N CYS A 132 8.62 -19.76 -3.42
CA CYS A 132 9.05 -20.80 -4.36
C CYS A 132 10.01 -20.31 -5.46
N GLY A 133 10.26 -19.00 -5.54
CA GLY A 133 11.13 -18.40 -6.56
C GLY A 133 10.51 -18.35 -7.97
N THR A 134 9.24 -18.72 -8.14
CA THR A 134 8.55 -18.61 -9.43
C THR A 134 8.34 -17.16 -9.79
N GLU A 135 8.73 -16.78 -11.01
CA GLU A 135 8.41 -15.45 -11.54
C GLU A 135 6.92 -15.32 -11.83
N THR A 136 6.35 -14.22 -11.36
CA THR A 136 4.92 -13.94 -11.45
C THR A 136 4.74 -12.43 -11.57
N ALA A 137 3.74 -12.00 -12.34
CA ALA A 137 3.36 -10.58 -12.42
C ALA A 137 2.44 -10.15 -11.25
N SER A 138 2.12 -11.07 -10.35
CA SER A 138 1.24 -10.89 -9.18
C SER A 138 1.95 -11.36 -7.92
N VAL A 139 1.52 -10.87 -6.75
CA VAL A 139 2.14 -11.22 -5.44
C VAL A 139 2.30 -12.74 -5.25
N PHE A 140 1.33 -13.54 -5.70
CA PHE A 140 1.43 -15.00 -5.76
C PHE A 140 1.29 -15.49 -7.20
N ALA A 141 2.03 -16.53 -7.55
CA ALA A 141 1.71 -17.33 -8.74
C ALA A 141 0.31 -17.97 -8.57
N PRO A 142 -0.40 -18.30 -9.66
CA PRO A 142 -1.75 -18.84 -9.59
C PRO A 142 -1.88 -20.03 -8.63
N GLY A 143 -2.75 -19.91 -7.61
CA GLY A 143 -3.01 -20.94 -6.59
C GLY A 143 -1.94 -21.08 -5.50
N HIS A 144 -0.92 -20.21 -5.50
CA HIS A 144 0.16 -20.27 -4.51
C HIS A 144 -0.16 -19.52 -3.21
N ASP A 145 -1.18 -18.69 -3.18
CA ASP A 145 -1.70 -18.00 -2.00
C ASP A 145 -2.19 -18.99 -0.92
N HIS A 146 -3.16 -19.85 -1.27
CA HIS A 146 -3.68 -20.87 -0.36
C HIS A 146 -2.59 -21.88 0.03
N ARG A 147 -1.73 -22.25 -0.93
CA ARG A 147 -0.59 -23.13 -0.67
C ARG A 147 0.37 -22.51 0.35
N ALA A 148 0.65 -21.20 0.25
CA ALA A 148 1.53 -20.49 1.16
C ALA A 148 1.00 -20.47 2.60
N VAL A 149 -0.31 -20.26 2.76
CA VAL A 149 -0.99 -20.29 4.07
C VAL A 149 -0.92 -21.70 4.66
N MET A 150 -1.33 -22.71 3.91
CA MET A 150 -1.33 -24.10 4.40
C MET A 150 0.07 -24.61 4.71
N GLN A 151 1.09 -24.15 3.99
CA GLN A 151 2.48 -24.48 4.30
C GLN A 151 2.87 -23.95 5.69
N ARG A 152 2.55 -22.69 6.01
CA ARG A 152 2.80 -22.10 7.35
C ARG A 152 2.02 -22.81 8.46
N VAL A 153 0.77 -23.21 8.19
CA VAL A 153 -0.01 -24.03 9.13
C VAL A 153 0.69 -25.35 9.42
N ARG A 154 1.27 -26.00 8.40
CA ARG A 154 2.06 -27.23 8.62
C ARG A 154 3.34 -26.98 9.38
N ASP A 155 4.09 -25.95 9.01
CA ASP A 155 5.44 -25.72 9.52
C ASP A 155 5.46 -25.14 10.94
N HIS A 156 4.44 -24.36 11.32
CA HIS A 156 4.42 -23.62 12.59
C HIS A 156 3.30 -24.03 13.55
N PHE A 157 2.30 -24.78 13.07
CA PHE A 157 1.12 -25.13 13.85
C PHE A 157 0.79 -26.64 13.78
N ASP A 158 1.78 -27.46 13.42
CA ASP A 158 1.66 -28.93 13.29
C ASP A 158 0.51 -29.36 12.36
N GLY A 159 0.17 -28.53 11.38
CA GLY A 159 -0.96 -28.78 10.47
C GLY A 159 -2.34 -28.44 11.04
N SER A 160 -2.42 -27.97 12.29
CA SER A 160 -3.67 -27.60 12.94
C SER A 160 -4.13 -26.21 12.52
N ILE A 161 -5.16 -26.15 11.66
CA ILE A 161 -5.82 -24.90 11.27
C ILE A 161 -6.41 -24.18 12.50
N LEU A 162 -6.98 -24.92 13.45
CA LEU A 162 -7.55 -24.35 14.67
C LEU A 162 -6.48 -23.65 15.52
N SER A 163 -5.27 -24.22 15.60
CA SER A 163 -4.16 -23.60 16.33
C SER A 163 -3.70 -22.31 15.66
N PHE A 164 -3.64 -22.29 14.33
CA PHE A 164 -3.36 -21.07 13.57
C PHE A 164 -4.43 -19.99 13.81
N ILE A 165 -5.72 -20.33 13.71
CA ILE A 165 -6.83 -19.37 13.94
C ILE A 165 -6.75 -18.79 15.35
N ARG A 166 -6.60 -19.62 16.38
CA ARG A 166 -6.46 -19.15 17.76
C ARG A 166 -5.27 -18.21 17.96
N TRP A 167 -4.17 -18.47 17.27
CA TRP A 167 -3.01 -17.58 17.29
C TRP A 167 -3.29 -16.25 16.61
N VAL A 168 -3.94 -16.26 15.43
CA VAL A 168 -4.35 -15.04 14.73
C VAL A 168 -5.28 -14.20 15.61
N ASP A 169 -6.31 -14.82 16.20
CA ASP A 169 -7.28 -14.13 17.06
C ASP A 169 -6.56 -13.47 18.26
N ALA A 170 -5.65 -14.20 18.91
CA ALA A 170 -4.87 -13.68 20.02
C ALA A 170 -3.94 -12.51 19.62
N GLU A 171 -3.39 -12.53 18.41
CA GLU A 171 -2.53 -11.44 17.92
C GLU A 171 -3.34 -10.19 17.57
N LEU A 172 -4.51 -10.35 16.95
CA LEU A 172 -5.42 -9.25 16.66
C LEU A 172 -5.94 -8.58 17.95
N GLU A 173 -6.16 -9.35 19.02
CA GLU A 173 -6.51 -8.82 20.34
C GLU A 173 -5.36 -8.02 20.98
N ARG A 174 -4.09 -8.40 20.74
CA ARG A 174 -2.91 -7.70 21.25
C ARG A 174 -2.69 -6.37 20.56
N ASP A 175 -2.84 -6.32 19.24
CA ASP A 175 -2.73 -5.08 18.46
C ASP A 175 -3.88 -4.12 18.75
N SER A 176 -5.00 -4.62 19.27
CA SER A 176 -6.15 -3.84 19.71
C SER A 176 -6.02 -3.25 21.13
N GLY A 177 -4.79 -3.11 21.67
CA GLY A 177 -4.47 -2.57 23.00
C GLY A 177 -5.20 -1.25 23.35
N PRO A 178 -5.36 -0.91 24.66
CA PRO A 178 -6.43 -0.05 25.14
C PRO A 178 -6.38 1.34 24.49
N ARG A 179 -7.46 1.69 23.79
CA ARG A 179 -7.72 3.04 23.29
C ARG A 179 -7.90 4.03 24.43
#